data_AF-A0A519EIE7-F1
#
_entry.id   AF-A0A519EIE7-F1
#
_cell.length_a   1.000
_cell.length_b   1.000
_cell.length_c   1.000
_cell.angle_alpha   90.00
_cell.angle_beta   90.00
_cell.angle_gamma   90.00
#
_symmetry.space_group_name_H-M   'P 1'
#
loop_
_entity.id
_entity.type
_entity.pdbx_description
1 polymer ?
#
loop_
_entity_poly.entity_id
_entity_poly.type
_entity_poly.pdbx_seq_one_letter_code
_entity_poly.pdbx_strand_id
1 'polypeptide(L)'
;AYQIYESRAMGADAVLLIAACLDDAQMKDFEAIALGLGMAVLVEVHDSAELDRALKLKTPLIGVNNRNLRSFEVSIQTTLDLRSRVPAERLLVTESGIATREEVARLRSADIHAFLVGEAFMRAPEPGEALADLFR
;
A
#
# COMPACT_ATOMS: atom_id res chain seq x y z
N ALA A 1 9.35 4.90 -17.02
CA ALA A 1 8.41 4.25 -17.97
C ALA A 1 8.81 2.81 -18.33
N TYR A 2 10.06 2.52 -18.75
CA TYR A 2 10.49 1.16 -19.15
C TYR A 2 10.06 0.04 -18.17
N GLN A 3 10.28 0.23 -16.87
CA GLN A 3 9.95 -0.77 -15.84
C GLN A 3 8.46 -1.13 -15.75
N ILE A 4 7.55 -0.27 -16.21
CA ILE A 4 6.11 -0.56 -16.24
C ILE A 4 5.81 -1.57 -17.35
N TYR A 5 6.40 -1.37 -18.53
CA TYR A 5 6.29 -2.32 -19.63
C TYR A 5 6.96 -3.65 -19.30
N GLU A 6 8.13 -3.61 -18.65
CA GLU A 6 8.83 -4.80 -18.18
C GLU A 6 7.97 -5.58 -17.19
N SER A 7 7.37 -4.90 -16.22
CA SER A 7 6.44 -5.51 -15.25
C SER A 7 5.28 -6.21 -15.96
N ARG A 8 4.66 -5.54 -16.94
CA ARG A 8 3.58 -6.16 -17.73
C ARG A 8 4.07 -7.36 -18.54
N ALA A 9 5.24 -7.27 -19.17
CA ALA A 9 5.83 -8.36 -19.94
C ALA A 9 6.17 -9.58 -19.06
N MET A 10 6.49 -9.35 -17.79
CA MET A 10 6.68 -10.40 -16.77
C MET A 10 5.37 -10.95 -16.20
N GLY A 11 4.21 -10.43 -16.63
CA GLY A 11 2.89 -10.91 -16.21
C GLY A 11 2.33 -10.23 -14.97
N ALA A 12 2.82 -9.05 -14.58
CA ALA A 12 2.26 -8.32 -13.46
C ALA A 12 0.81 -7.87 -13.74
N ASP A 13 -0.03 -7.99 -12.71
CA ASP A 13 -1.40 -7.45 -12.68
C ASP A 13 -1.46 -6.08 -12.01
N ALA A 14 -0.42 -5.70 -11.27
CA ALA A 14 -0.31 -4.42 -10.58
C ALA A 14 1.13 -3.92 -10.53
N VAL A 15 1.30 -2.61 -10.39
CA VAL A 15 2.59 -1.97 -10.11
C VAL A 15 2.51 -1.07 -8.89
N LEU A 16 3.65 -0.86 -8.24
CA LEU A 16 3.82 0.05 -7.11
C LEU A 16 4.37 1.40 -7.58
N LEU A 17 3.73 2.49 -7.17
CA LEU A 17 4.28 3.85 -7.31
C LEU A 17 4.49 4.44 -5.92
N ILE A 18 5.72 4.84 -5.61
CA ILE A 18 6.07 5.38 -4.29
C ILE A 18 6.08 6.91 -4.37
N ALA A 19 5.13 7.57 -3.68
CA ALA A 19 4.98 9.02 -3.73
C ALA A 19 6.22 9.77 -3.21
N ALA A 20 6.94 9.18 -2.24
CA ALA A 20 8.20 9.72 -1.73
C ALA A 20 9.33 9.78 -2.79
N CYS A 21 9.27 8.94 -3.83
CA CYS A 21 10.34 8.78 -4.82
C CYS A 21 10.02 9.43 -6.17
N LEU A 22 8.77 9.80 -6.42
CA LEU A 22 8.30 10.27 -7.72
C LEU A 22 7.72 11.67 -7.57
N ASP A 23 7.87 12.52 -8.58
CA ASP A 23 7.12 13.77 -8.67
C ASP A 23 5.68 13.55 -9.20
N ASP A 24 4.84 14.59 -9.13
CA ASP A 24 3.43 14.51 -9.55
C ASP A 24 3.25 14.18 -11.04
N ALA A 25 4.17 14.63 -11.90
CA ALA A 25 4.10 14.37 -13.33
C ALA A 25 4.46 12.90 -13.61
N GLN A 26 5.53 12.40 -13.00
CA GLN A 26 5.96 11.01 -13.10
C GLN A 26 4.87 10.05 -12.61
N MET A 27 4.27 10.31 -11.44
CA MET A 27 3.18 9.45 -10.95
C MET A 27 2.00 9.40 -11.92
N LYS A 28 1.60 10.55 -12.47
CA LYS A 28 0.50 10.64 -13.42
C LYS A 28 0.81 9.89 -14.73
N ASP A 29 2.02 10.08 -15.27
CA ASP A 29 2.44 9.42 -16.51
C ASP A 29 2.55 7.91 -16.31
N PHE A 30 3.10 7.47 -15.18
CA PHE A 30 3.28 6.06 -14.87
C PHE A 30 1.95 5.36 -14.57
N GLU A 31 1.04 6.02 -13.85
CA GLU A 31 -0.34 5.55 -13.70
C GLU A 31 -1.02 5.38 -15.06
N ALA A 32 -0.94 6.39 -15.93
CA ALA A 32 -1.60 6.33 -17.24
C ALA A 32 -1.08 5.17 -18.10
N ILE A 33 0.23 4.92 -18.08
CA ILE A 33 0.84 3.78 -18.79
C ILE A 33 0.35 2.46 -18.19
N ALA A 34 0.41 2.30 -16.86
CA ALA A 34 0.00 1.07 -16.20
C ALA A 34 -1.48 0.74 -16.45
N LEU A 35 -2.37 1.72 -16.31
CA LEU A 35 -3.80 1.57 -16.61
C LEU A 35 -4.03 1.26 -18.10
N GLY A 36 -3.30 1.89 -19.01
CA GLY A 36 -3.36 1.60 -20.45
C GLY A 36 -2.92 0.18 -20.82
N LEU A 37 -2.08 -0.44 -19.99
CA LEU A 37 -1.66 -1.83 -20.09
C LEU A 37 -2.58 -2.80 -19.33
N GLY A 38 -3.63 -2.31 -18.69
CA GLY A 38 -4.58 -3.10 -17.91
C GLY A 38 -4.07 -3.55 -16.54
N MET A 39 -3.05 -2.89 -15.99
CA MET A 39 -2.54 -3.16 -14.64
C MET A 39 -3.17 -2.21 -13.62
N ALA A 40 -3.40 -2.71 -12.41
CA ALA A 40 -3.70 -1.86 -11.25
C ALA A 40 -2.46 -1.09 -10.78
N VAL A 41 -2.68 -0.03 -10.01
CA VAL A 41 -1.60 0.82 -9.50
C VAL A 41 -1.79 1.02 -8.01
N LEU A 42 -0.94 0.45 -7.18
CA LEU A 42 -0.89 0.77 -5.75
C LEU A 42 0.01 1.99 -5.57
N VAL A 43 -0.54 3.09 -5.06
CA VAL A 43 0.27 4.28 -4.75
C VAL A 43 0.56 4.30 -3.27
N GLU A 44 1.84 4.16 -2.93
CA GLU A 44 2.34 4.10 -1.56
C GLU A 44 2.67 5.50 -1.04
N VAL A 45 2.16 5.80 0.16
CA VAL A 45 2.35 7.07 0.88
C VAL A 45 2.75 6.83 2.33
N HIS A 46 3.45 7.79 2.90
CA HIS A 46 3.98 7.74 4.27
C HIS A 46 3.45 8.87 5.16
N ASP A 47 2.90 9.93 4.57
CA ASP A 47 2.41 11.09 5.30
C ASP A 47 1.23 11.78 4.61
N SER A 48 0.75 12.85 5.23
CA SER A 48 -0.38 13.63 4.78
C SER A 48 -0.14 14.34 3.44
N ALA A 49 1.08 14.80 3.18
CA ALA A 49 1.44 15.52 1.97
C ALA A 49 1.56 14.56 0.77
N GLU A 50 2.14 13.38 0.99
CA GLU A 50 2.17 12.30 0.00
C GLU A 50 0.76 11.82 -0.33
N LEU A 51 -0.12 11.67 0.68
CA LEU A 51 -1.52 11.34 0.46
C LEU A 51 -2.22 12.38 -0.44
N ASP A 52 -2.02 13.68 -0.18
CA ASP A 52 -2.64 14.74 -0.99
C ASP A 52 -2.21 14.68 -2.46
N ARG A 53 -0.98 14.22 -2.72
CA ARG A 53 -0.47 14.01 -4.08
C ARG A 53 -1.06 12.76 -4.70
N ALA A 54 -1.12 11.66 -3.96
CA ALA A 54 -1.70 10.40 -4.40
C ALA A 54 -3.20 10.52 -4.74
N LEU A 55 -3.96 11.32 -4.00
CA LEU A 55 -5.39 11.54 -4.23
C LEU A 55 -5.69 12.25 -5.58
N LYS A 56 -4.70 12.88 -6.22
CA LYS A 56 -4.83 13.46 -7.56
C LYS A 56 -4.87 12.39 -8.67
N LEU A 57 -4.41 11.17 -8.36
CA LEU A 57 -4.36 10.04 -9.27
C LEU A 57 -5.73 9.35 -9.35
N LYS A 58 -5.96 8.60 -10.43
CA LYS A 58 -7.23 7.91 -10.71
C LYS A 58 -7.36 6.56 -10.01
N THR A 59 -6.26 5.96 -9.58
CA THR A 59 -6.24 4.61 -9.01
C THR A 59 -7.11 4.52 -7.77
N PRO A 60 -7.90 3.44 -7.60
CA PRO A 60 -8.64 3.24 -6.37
C PRO A 60 -7.73 2.81 -5.21
N LEU A 61 -6.49 2.35 -5.47
CA LEU A 61 -5.65 1.73 -4.45
C LEU A 61 -4.66 2.74 -3.83
N ILE A 62 -4.80 2.97 -2.52
CA ILE A 62 -3.88 3.80 -1.74
C ILE A 62 -3.21 2.92 -0.69
N GLY A 63 -1.89 2.79 -0.78
CA GLY A 63 -1.05 2.09 0.19
C GLY A 63 -0.54 3.05 1.25
N VAL A 64 -0.85 2.83 2.52
CA VAL A 64 -0.24 3.56 3.63
C VAL A 64 0.82 2.68 4.27
N ASN A 65 2.07 3.08 4.12
CA ASN A 65 3.20 2.36 4.68
C ASN A 65 3.54 2.90 6.07
N ASN A 66 3.38 2.05 7.08
CA ASN A 66 3.64 2.40 8.47
C ASN A 66 5.13 2.53 8.81
N ARG A 67 6.03 2.15 7.90
CA ARG A 67 7.48 2.28 8.08
C ARG A 67 7.96 3.63 7.56
N ASN A 68 8.50 4.44 8.45
CA ASN A 68 9.17 5.66 8.04
C ASN A 68 10.49 5.34 7.31
N LEU A 69 10.65 5.80 6.07
CA LEU A 69 11.85 5.50 5.25
C LEU A 69 13.14 6.20 5.75
N ARG A 70 13.05 7.18 6.66
CA ARG A 70 14.20 7.90 7.23
C ARG A 70 14.62 7.36 8.58
N SER A 71 13.67 7.12 9.48
CA SER A 71 13.95 6.64 10.85
C SER A 71 13.85 5.12 11.00
N PHE A 72 13.24 4.42 10.04
CA PHE A 72 12.86 3.00 10.11
C PHE A 72 11.90 2.66 11.24
N GLU A 73 11.33 3.65 11.93
CA GLU A 73 10.25 3.44 12.89
C GLU A 73 9.02 2.90 12.18
N VAL A 74 8.33 1.95 12.83
CA VAL A 74 7.13 1.32 12.30
C VAL A 74 5.99 1.53 13.29
N SER A 75 4.91 2.16 12.84
CA SER A 75 3.73 2.39 13.68
C SER A 75 2.45 2.38 12.87
N ILE A 76 1.51 1.48 13.20
CA ILE A 76 0.16 1.44 12.60
C ILE A 76 -0.64 2.73 12.81
N GLN A 77 -0.16 3.63 13.68
CA GLN A 77 -0.77 4.92 13.90
C GLN A 77 -0.78 5.78 12.63
N THR A 78 0.22 5.65 11.75
CA THR A 78 0.26 6.36 10.47
C THR A 78 -0.98 6.05 9.62
N THR A 79 -1.31 4.76 9.44
CA THR A 79 -2.55 4.37 8.76
C THR A 79 -3.79 4.91 9.46
N LEU A 80 -3.86 4.82 10.79
CA LEU A 80 -5.02 5.27 11.55
C LEU A 80 -5.25 6.78 11.42
N ASP A 81 -4.19 7.58 11.45
CA ASP A 81 -4.25 9.03 11.31
C ASP A 81 -4.68 9.44 9.90
N LEU A 82 -4.18 8.74 8.88
CA LEU A 82 -4.50 9.02 7.48
C LEU A 82 -5.87 8.49 7.03
N ARG A 83 -6.42 7.46 7.69
CA ARG A 83 -7.70 6.82 7.31
C ARG A 83 -8.85 7.81 7.13
N SER A 84 -8.93 8.83 7.96
CA SER A 84 -10.00 9.85 7.92
C SER A 84 -9.95 10.75 6.67
N ARG A 85 -8.77 10.84 6.03
CA ARG A 85 -8.52 11.67 4.85
C ARG A 85 -8.68 10.89 3.55
N VAL A 86 -8.76 9.57 3.62
CA VAL A 86 -8.93 8.71 2.44
C VAL A 86 -10.42 8.62 2.10
N PRO A 87 -10.83 9.07 0.89
CA PRO A 87 -12.22 9.00 0.44
C PRO A 87 -12.74 7.56 0.40
N ALA A 88 -14.04 7.37 0.61
CA ALA A 88 -14.66 6.05 0.69
C ALA A 88 -14.58 5.24 -0.61
N GLU A 89 -14.43 5.90 -1.76
CA GLU A 89 -14.24 5.27 -3.06
C GLU A 89 -12.82 4.72 -3.28
N ARG A 90 -11.87 5.05 -2.40
CA ARG A 90 -10.51 4.51 -2.42
C ARG A 90 -10.42 3.31 -1.48
N LEU A 91 -9.81 2.24 -1.96
CA LEU A 91 -9.42 1.11 -1.13
C LEU A 91 -8.09 1.43 -0.46
N LEU A 92 -8.13 1.63 0.86
CA LEU A 92 -6.95 1.78 1.69
C LEU A 92 -6.32 0.42 1.96
N VAL A 93 -5.05 0.27 1.59
CA VAL A 93 -4.20 -0.88 1.92
C VAL A 93 -3.20 -0.43 2.98
N THR A 94 -3.17 -1.09 4.13
CA THR A 94 -2.17 -0.82 5.17
C THR A 94 -0.98 -1.75 5.04
N GLU A 95 0.22 -1.20 5.22
CA GLU A 95 1.49 -1.91 4.98
C GLU A 95 2.47 -1.71 6.13
N SER A 96 3.36 -2.68 6.34
CA SER A 96 4.34 -2.72 7.43
C SER A 96 3.75 -2.77 8.84
N GLY A 97 4.44 -3.46 9.76
CA GLY A 97 4.13 -3.42 11.20
C GLY A 97 2.83 -4.12 11.60
N ILE A 98 2.28 -5.00 10.76
CA ILE A 98 1.12 -5.82 11.09
C ILE A 98 1.64 -7.21 11.44
N ALA A 99 1.79 -7.50 12.73
CA ALA A 99 2.36 -8.75 13.22
C ALA A 99 1.44 -9.51 14.17
N THR A 100 0.44 -8.85 14.74
CA THR A 100 -0.44 -9.43 15.77
C THR A 100 -1.91 -9.34 15.40
N ARG A 101 -2.72 -10.25 15.94
CA ARG A 101 -4.19 -10.24 15.78
C ARG A 101 -4.80 -8.96 16.36
N GLU A 102 -4.23 -8.44 17.43
CA GLU A 102 -4.65 -7.22 18.10
C GLU A 102 -4.49 -6.00 17.18
N GLU A 103 -3.38 -5.91 16.45
CA GLU A 103 -3.17 -4.87 15.43
C GLU A 103 -4.17 -4.98 14.29
N VAL A 104 -4.40 -6.20 13.78
CA VAL A 104 -5.41 -6.45 12.75
C VAL A 104 -6.81 -6.05 13.23
N ALA A 105 -7.18 -6.43 14.45
CA ALA A 105 -8.47 -6.08 15.05
C ALA A 105 -8.63 -4.56 15.23
N ARG A 106 -7.56 -3.87 15.65
CA ARG A 106 -7.54 -2.41 15.77
C ARG A 106 -7.75 -1.72 14.43
N LEU A 107 -7.07 -2.19 13.37
CA LEU A 107 -7.20 -1.66 12.01
C LEU A 107 -8.59 -1.94 11.42
N ARG A 108 -9.12 -3.16 11.58
CA ARG A 108 -10.50 -3.51 11.17
C ARG A 108 -11.56 -2.66 11.88
N SER A 109 -11.38 -2.38 13.16
CA SER A 109 -12.27 -1.51 13.94
C SER A 109 -12.27 -0.06 13.43
N ALA A 110 -11.21 0.36 12.73
CA ALA A 110 -11.11 1.63 12.03
C ALA A 110 -11.52 1.55 10.54
N ASP A 111 -12.24 0.49 10.15
CA ASP A 111 -12.72 0.26 8.79
C ASP A 111 -11.59 0.17 7.75
N ILE A 112 -10.53 -0.59 8.10
CA ILE A 112 -9.39 -0.91 7.23
C ILE A 112 -9.36 -2.42 7.05
N HIS A 113 -9.56 -2.87 5.81
CA HIS A 113 -9.80 -4.29 5.51
C HIS A 113 -8.80 -4.90 4.53
N ALA A 114 -7.93 -4.10 3.91
CA ALA A 114 -6.87 -4.57 3.02
C ALA A 114 -5.50 -4.37 3.65
N PHE A 115 -4.66 -5.41 3.59
CA PHE A 115 -3.38 -5.49 4.27
C PHE A 115 -2.33 -6.04 3.32
N LEU A 116 -1.13 -5.45 3.33
CA LEU A 116 0.06 -5.99 2.67
C LEU A 116 1.05 -6.41 3.75
N VAL A 117 1.19 -7.72 3.96
CA VAL A 117 2.04 -8.32 4.99
C VAL A 117 3.01 -9.30 4.34
N GLY A 118 4.30 -9.06 4.50
CA GLY A 118 5.36 -9.90 3.94
C GLY A 118 6.22 -10.54 5.02
N GLU A 119 7.03 -9.73 5.70
CA GLU A 119 8.08 -10.18 6.61
C GLU A 119 7.62 -11.17 7.69
N ALA A 120 6.45 -10.94 8.30
CA ALA A 120 5.89 -11.82 9.32
C ALA A 120 5.68 -13.25 8.79
N PHE A 121 5.20 -13.38 7.56
CA PHE A 121 4.96 -14.67 6.92
C PHE A 121 6.22 -15.29 6.35
N MET A 122 7.13 -14.48 5.80
CA MET A 122 8.40 -14.99 5.24
C MET A 122 9.36 -15.53 6.30
N ARG A 123 9.20 -15.14 7.56
CA ARG A 123 9.96 -15.67 8.70
C ARG A 123 9.32 -16.89 9.36
N ALA A 124 8.05 -17.16 9.06
CA ALA A 124 7.33 -18.29 9.64
C ALA A 124 7.78 -19.60 8.96
N PRO A 125 7.88 -20.72 9.71
CA PRO A 125 8.11 -22.04 9.12
C PRO A 125 7.03 -22.40 8.10
N GLU A 126 5.76 -22.11 8.43
CA GLU A 126 4.60 -22.36 7.60
C GLU A 126 3.82 -21.05 7.37
N PRO A 127 4.08 -20.32 6.27
CA PRO A 127 3.46 -19.01 6.00
C PRO A 127 1.92 -19.04 5.94
N GLY A 128 1.35 -20.15 5.46
CA GLY A 128 -0.10 -20.33 5.36
C GLY A 128 -0.78 -20.45 6.72
N GLU A 129 -0.13 -21.12 7.69
CA GLU A 129 -0.60 -21.18 9.07
C GLU A 129 -0.47 -19.82 9.74
N ALA A 130 0.67 -19.13 9.55
CA ALA A 130 0.86 -17.77 10.08
C ALA A 130 -0.18 -16.77 9.54
N LEU A 131 -0.56 -16.87 8.26
CA LEU A 131 -1.64 -16.07 7.67
C LEU A 131 -2.99 -16.38 8.33
N ALA A 132 -3.32 -17.66 8.49
CA ALA A 132 -4.55 -18.09 9.15
C ALA A 132 -4.59 -17.58 10.60
N ASP A 133 -3.50 -17.73 11.32
CA ASP A 133 -3.34 -17.27 12.69
C ASP A 133 -3.41 -15.75 12.78
N LEU A 134 -2.98 -14.98 11.79
CA LEU A 134 -3.07 -13.52 11.88
C LEU A 134 -4.50 -12.98 11.66
N PHE A 135 -5.33 -13.67 10.86
CA PHE A 135 -6.60 -13.10 10.38
C PHE A 135 -7.89 -13.86 10.76
N ARG A 136 -7.80 -15.12 11.22
CA ARG A 136 -8.97 -15.95 11.62
C ARG A 136 -9.47 -15.66 13.02
#